data_AF-A0A6H0T641-F1
#
_entry.id   AF-A0A6H0T641-F1
#
_cell.length_a   1.000
_cell.length_b   1.000
_cell.length_c   1.000
_cell.angle_alpha   90.00
_cell.angle_beta   90.00
_cell.angle_gamma   90.00
#
_symmetry.space_group_name_H-M   'P 1'
#
loop_
_entity.id
_entity.type
_entity.pdbx_description
1 polymer ?
#
loop_
_entity_poly.entity_id
_entity_poly.type
_entity_poly.pdbx_seq_one_letter_code
_entity_poly.pdbx_strand_id
1 'polypeptide(L)'
;MMKLKTYLSNHITHIALFSGLLFWGVVIVPRLLALLFSNTLDYKKASEEIRLDNYEYVERSWRSHMYHDRADIYLLRKDKTYYAVYYFHKGKRDHDFKPLASYSKGLKKGPIFLLVHPKERREGKGTRDNPIRVFNYGFAPKEYVWDGVSYDNNVKKDFASYTIMQSGKFDDWVYNSLFAFLSILFFVFVFLMSKKAKRFKKFRFGKKEQENDNKV
;
A
#
# COMPACT_ATOMS: atom_id res chain seq x y z
N MET A 1 -51.55 -4.05 3.82
CA MET A 1 -50.48 -3.70 4.77
C MET A 1 -49.52 -4.90 4.88
N MET A 2 -48.37 -4.88 4.22
CA MET A 2 -47.43 -6.01 4.27
C MET A 2 -46.81 -6.06 5.68
N LYS A 3 -46.99 -7.17 6.41
CA LYS A 3 -46.45 -7.31 7.77
C LYS A 3 -44.94 -7.08 7.72
N LEU A 4 -44.43 -6.13 8.51
CA LEU A 4 -43.02 -5.72 8.60
C LEU A 4 -42.05 -6.91 8.63
N LYS A 5 -42.46 -8.01 9.26
CA LYS A 5 -41.74 -9.29 9.33
C LYS A 5 -41.47 -9.93 7.96
N THR A 6 -42.42 -9.84 7.02
CA THR A 6 -42.30 -10.37 5.66
C THR A 6 -41.38 -9.51 4.80
N TYR A 7 -41.44 -8.19 4.98
CA TYR A 7 -40.53 -7.25 4.31
C TYR A 7 -39.08 -7.49 4.75
N LEU A 8 -38.84 -7.49 6.06
CA LEU A 8 -37.51 -7.79 6.63
C LEU A 8 -36.98 -9.15 6.16
N SER A 9 -37.80 -10.21 6.18
CA SER A 9 -37.37 -11.53 5.72
C SER A 9 -36.96 -11.59 4.24
N ASN A 10 -37.56 -10.76 3.39
CA ASN A 10 -37.25 -10.73 1.96
C ASN A 10 -36.02 -9.86 1.65
N HIS A 11 -35.75 -8.85 2.48
CA HIS A 11 -34.67 -7.89 2.27
C HIS A 11 -33.45 -8.08 3.19
N ILE A 12 -33.48 -9.05 4.12
CA ILE A 12 -32.41 -9.25 5.11
C ILE A 12 -31.03 -9.46 4.50
N THR A 13 -30.94 -10.13 3.35
CA THR A 13 -29.68 -10.30 2.61
C THR A 13 -29.18 -8.99 2.03
N HIS A 14 -30.06 -8.14 1.52
CA HIS A 14 -29.70 -6.85 0.94
C HIS A 14 -29.26 -5.88 2.04
N ILE A 15 -29.97 -5.89 3.17
CA ILE A 15 -29.62 -5.12 4.36
C ILE A 15 -28.25 -5.55 4.89
N ALA A 16 -28.00 -6.86 5.03
CA ALA A 16 -26.70 -7.37 5.47
C ALA A 16 -25.55 -7.01 4.52
N LEU A 17 -25.80 -7.07 3.20
CA LEU A 17 -24.81 -6.68 2.19
C LEU A 17 -24.50 -5.17 2.24
N PHE A 18 -25.54 -4.34 2.36
CA PHE A 18 -25.42 -2.89 2.44
C PHE A 18 -24.74 -2.45 3.74
N SER A 19 -25.08 -3.06 4.89
CA SER A 19 -24.41 -2.83 6.16
C SER A 19 -22.94 -3.27 6.14
N GLY A 20 -22.64 -4.40 5.49
CA GLY A 20 -21.27 -4.85 5.29
C GLY A 20 -20.46 -3.87 4.43
N LEU A 21 -21.02 -3.42 3.30
CA LEU A 21 -20.38 -2.42 2.44
C LEU A 21 -20.17 -1.07 3.14
N LEU A 22 -21.13 -0.62 3.96
CA LEU A 22 -20.99 0.59 4.76
C LEU A 22 -19.89 0.47 5.80
N PHE A 23 -19.86 -0.64 6.56
CA PHE A 23 -18.84 -0.89 7.57
C PHE A 23 -17.44 -0.94 6.94
N TRP A 24 -17.29 -1.69 5.85
CA TRP A 24 -16.03 -1.81 5.12
C TRP A 24 -15.62 -0.51 4.45
N GLY A 25 -16.56 0.21 3.84
CA GLY A 25 -16.32 1.51 3.22
C GLY A 25 -15.79 2.53 4.23
N VAL A 26 -16.38 2.60 5.42
CA VAL A 26 -15.97 3.54 6.48
C VAL A 26 -14.62 3.17 7.10
N VAL A 27 -14.23 1.89 7.12
CA VAL A 27 -12.96 1.45 7.73
C VAL A 27 -11.80 1.42 6.73
N ILE A 28 -12.02 0.90 5.51
CA ILE A 28 -10.97 0.78 4.49
C ILE A 28 -10.73 2.13 3.82
N VAL A 29 -11.78 2.83 3.35
CA VAL A 29 -11.59 3.98 2.44
C VAL A 29 -10.83 5.12 3.11
N PRO A 30 -11.13 5.53 4.36
CA PRO A 30 -10.34 6.55 5.04
C PRO A 30 -8.90 6.12 5.32
N ARG A 31 -8.65 4.82 5.56
CA ARG A 31 -7.28 4.31 5.74
C ARG A 31 -6.49 4.28 4.43
N LEU A 32 -7.10 3.85 3.32
CA LEU A 32 -6.51 3.92 1.99
C LEU A 32 -6.24 5.38 1.58
N LEU A 33 -7.19 6.29 1.84
CA LEU A 33 -7.01 7.71 1.57
C LEU A 33 -5.91 8.31 2.46
N ALA A 34 -5.87 8.01 3.76
CA ALA A 34 -4.80 8.46 4.65
C ALA A 34 -3.42 7.95 4.21
N LEU A 35 -3.33 6.69 3.75
CA LEU A 35 -2.11 6.09 3.19
C LEU A 35 -1.67 6.76 1.89
N LEU A 36 -2.61 7.14 1.03
CA LEU A 36 -2.33 7.75 -0.27
C LEU A 36 -1.93 9.24 -0.16
N PHE A 37 -2.43 9.96 0.86
CA PHE A 37 -2.36 11.43 0.88
C PHE A 37 -1.59 12.07 2.04
N SER A 38 -1.39 11.43 3.20
CA SER A 38 -0.90 12.17 4.39
C SER A 38 0.63 12.34 4.47
N ASN A 39 1.42 11.29 4.24
CA ASN A 39 2.86 11.33 4.59
C ASN A 39 3.78 11.77 3.44
N THR A 40 3.36 11.60 2.19
CA THR A 40 4.18 11.86 0.99
C THR A 40 4.12 13.31 0.53
N LEU A 41 2.97 13.96 0.64
CA LEU A 41 2.79 15.37 0.28
C LEU A 41 3.53 16.30 1.25
N ASP A 42 3.42 16.05 2.56
CA ASP A 42 4.12 16.84 3.58
C ASP A 42 5.64 16.67 3.50
N TYR A 43 6.11 15.44 3.24
CA TYR A 43 7.54 15.18 3.04
C TYR A 43 8.13 15.96 1.87
N LYS A 44 7.35 16.17 0.80
CA LYS A 44 7.83 16.92 -0.36
C LYS A 44 7.89 18.41 -0.12
N LYS A 45 6.82 18.99 0.43
CA LYS A 45 6.71 20.45 0.63
C LYS A 45 7.75 20.99 1.58
N ALA A 46 8.12 20.23 2.61
CA ALA A 46 9.11 20.64 3.58
C ALA A 46 10.55 20.26 3.19
N SER A 47 10.77 19.54 2.09
CA SER A 47 12.13 19.16 1.66
C SER A 47 12.91 20.37 1.14
N GLU A 48 14.15 20.49 1.60
CA GLU A 48 15.07 21.55 1.20
C GLU A 48 16.15 21.01 0.27
N GLU A 49 16.56 21.81 -0.71
CA GLU A 49 17.68 21.50 -1.57
C GLU A 49 19.01 21.72 -0.84
N ILE A 50 19.89 20.71 -0.87
CA ILE A 50 21.27 20.80 -0.39
C ILE A 50 22.19 20.55 -1.58
N ARG A 51 23.16 21.44 -1.77
CA ARG A 51 24.22 21.29 -2.77
C ARG A 51 25.46 20.64 -2.15
N LEU A 52 25.95 19.56 -2.76
CA LEU A 52 27.23 18.95 -2.42
C LEU A 52 28.23 19.16 -3.56
N ASP A 53 29.17 20.09 -3.38
CA ASP A 53 30.22 20.39 -4.36
C ASP A 53 31.38 19.39 -4.31
N ASN A 54 31.81 18.99 -3.12
CA ASN A 54 32.94 18.07 -2.91
C ASN A 54 32.48 16.86 -2.09
N TYR A 55 31.89 15.87 -2.76
CA TYR A 55 31.41 14.65 -2.12
C TYR A 55 32.22 13.42 -2.54
N GLU A 56 32.37 12.51 -1.59
CA GLU A 56 32.93 11.19 -1.80
C GLU A 56 31.80 10.20 -2.02
N TYR A 57 31.99 9.32 -3.00
CA TYR A 57 31.15 8.15 -3.16
C TYR A 57 31.78 7.04 -2.31
N VAL A 58 31.06 6.55 -1.30
CA VAL A 58 31.61 5.59 -0.33
C VAL A 58 31.36 4.18 -0.81
N GLU A 59 30.09 3.82 -0.98
CA GLU A 59 29.69 2.46 -1.33
C GLU A 59 28.29 2.45 -1.95
N ARG A 60 27.98 1.31 -2.60
CA ARG A 60 26.61 0.94 -2.95
C ARG A 60 26.26 -0.32 -2.22
N SER A 61 25.10 -0.28 -1.59
CA SER A 61 24.42 -1.44 -1.07
C SER A 61 23.05 -1.56 -1.72
N TRP A 62 22.34 -2.63 -1.38
CA TRP A 62 20.95 -2.78 -1.78
C TRP A 62 20.16 -3.33 -0.59
N ARG A 63 18.89 -2.98 -0.56
CA ARG A 63 17.94 -3.48 0.42
C ARG A 63 16.77 -4.10 -0.33
N SER A 64 16.43 -5.34 0.01
CA SER A 64 15.15 -5.90 -0.42
C SER A 64 14.03 -5.25 0.38
N HIS A 65 13.00 -4.83 -0.34
CA HIS A 65 11.77 -4.29 0.19
C HIS A 65 10.64 -5.21 -0.25
N MET A 66 9.93 -5.83 0.69
CA MET A 66 8.74 -6.70 0.49
C MET A 66 8.57 -7.37 -0.88
N TYR A 67 8.73 -8.69 -0.90
CA TYR A 67 8.41 -9.67 -1.96
C TYR A 67 8.96 -9.45 -3.38
N HIS A 68 9.00 -8.23 -3.94
CA HIS A 68 9.52 -7.96 -5.29
C HIS A 68 10.22 -6.60 -5.48
N ASP A 69 10.21 -5.71 -4.48
CA ASP A 69 10.88 -4.41 -4.61
C ASP A 69 12.32 -4.48 -4.11
N ARG A 70 13.23 -3.83 -4.84
CA ARG A 70 14.63 -3.66 -4.42
C ARG A 70 14.94 -2.17 -4.45
N ALA A 71 15.58 -1.71 -3.38
CA ALA A 71 16.15 -0.39 -3.31
C ALA A 71 17.67 -0.51 -3.47
N ASP A 72 18.24 0.14 -4.48
CA ASP A 72 19.66 0.47 -4.48
C ASP A 72 19.89 1.65 -3.55
N ILE A 73 20.94 1.56 -2.73
CA ILE A 73 21.32 2.62 -1.79
C ILE A 73 22.74 3.05 -2.12
N TYR A 74 22.90 4.33 -2.45
CA TYR A 74 24.19 4.94 -2.73
C TYR A 74 24.59 5.82 -1.55
N LEU A 75 25.71 5.48 -0.91
CA LEU A 75 26.22 6.22 0.24
C LEU A 75 27.21 7.28 -0.22
N LEU A 76 26.87 8.54 0.04
CA LEU A 76 27.70 9.70 -0.24
C LEU A 76 28.20 10.30 1.08
N ARG A 77 29.43 10.80 1.09
CA ARG A 77 30.01 11.52 2.23
C ARG A 77 30.40 12.92 1.81
N LYS A 78 30.01 13.92 2.62
CA LYS A 78 30.54 15.27 2.57
C LYS A 78 31.02 15.62 3.97
N ASP A 79 32.30 15.93 4.10
CA ASP A 79 32.96 16.14 5.40
C ASP A 79 32.72 14.96 6.35
N LYS A 80 32.03 15.19 7.47
CA LYS A 80 31.66 14.16 8.45
C LYS A 80 30.23 13.63 8.28
N THR A 81 29.49 14.10 7.28
CA THR A 81 28.07 13.80 7.10
C THR A 81 27.86 12.81 5.97
N TYR A 82 27.11 11.76 6.27
CA TYR A 82 26.74 10.71 5.32
C TYR A 82 25.29 10.88 4.85
N TYR A 83 25.10 10.76 3.53
CA TYR A 83 23.82 10.82 2.84
C TYR A 83 23.59 9.49 2.13
N ALA A 84 22.43 8.88 2.34
CA ALA A 84 22.02 7.66 1.66
C ALA A 84 20.95 8.00 0.62
N VAL A 85 21.31 7.91 -0.66
CA VAL A 85 20.40 8.12 -1.78
C VAL A 85 19.70 6.80 -2.10
N TYR A 86 18.39 6.74 -1.87
CA TYR A 86 17.56 5.55 -2.08
C TYR A 86 16.92 5.57 -3.46
N TYR A 87 17.06 4.46 -4.18
CA TYR A 87 16.45 4.24 -5.48
C TYR A 87 15.65 2.94 -5.53
N PHE A 88 14.32 3.04 -5.53
CA PHE A 88 13.44 1.91 -5.74
C PHE A 88 13.21 1.68 -7.24
N HIS A 89 13.58 0.50 -7.72
CA HIS A 89 13.36 0.13 -9.12
C HIS A 89 11.85 0.07 -9.43
N LYS A 90 11.44 0.56 -10.61
CA LYS A 90 10.05 0.40 -11.11
C LYS A 90 9.87 -0.89 -11.92
N GLY A 91 10.96 -1.52 -12.39
CA GLY A 91 10.90 -2.77 -13.15
C GLY A 91 12.27 -3.23 -13.68
N LYS A 92 12.29 -4.27 -14.54
CA LYS A 92 13.52 -4.88 -15.07
C LYS A 92 14.51 -3.89 -15.71
N ARG A 93 14.00 -2.94 -16.50
CA ARG A 93 14.82 -1.92 -17.19
C ARG A 93 15.56 -0.98 -16.23
N ASP A 94 15.01 -0.75 -15.04
CA ASP A 94 15.60 0.10 -14.00
C ASP A 94 16.73 -0.61 -13.23
N HIS A 95 16.79 -1.95 -13.25
CA HIS A 95 17.88 -2.69 -12.60
C HIS A 95 19.23 -2.49 -13.28
N ASP A 96 19.19 -2.23 -14.60
CA ASP A 96 20.39 -1.95 -15.38
C ASP A 96 20.80 -0.48 -15.28
N PHE A 97 19.88 0.40 -14.86
CA PHE A 97 20.14 1.81 -14.63
C PHE A 97 20.86 2.02 -13.29
N LYS A 98 22.16 2.35 -13.36
CA LYS A 98 23.03 2.56 -12.19
C LYS A 98 23.59 3.97 -12.17
N PRO A 99 22.73 4.99 -11.97
CA PRO A 99 23.07 6.38 -12.24
C PRO A 99 24.18 6.92 -11.36
N LEU A 100 24.38 6.39 -10.14
CA LEU A 100 25.49 6.79 -9.26
C LEU A 100 26.64 5.76 -9.24
N ALA A 101 26.42 4.50 -9.67
CA ALA A 101 27.49 3.51 -9.66
C ALA A 101 28.55 3.81 -10.74
N SER A 102 28.16 4.38 -11.88
CA SER A 102 29.09 4.87 -12.91
C SER A 102 30.00 6.00 -12.41
N TYR A 103 29.57 6.74 -11.39
CA TYR A 103 30.32 7.86 -10.77
C TYR A 103 31.37 7.40 -9.75
N SER A 104 31.41 6.10 -9.42
CA SER A 104 32.45 5.51 -8.56
C SER A 104 33.84 5.43 -9.23
N LYS A 105 33.92 5.56 -10.56
CA LYS A 105 35.14 5.35 -11.37
C LYS A 105 35.97 6.61 -11.64
N GLY A 106 35.89 7.64 -10.80
CA GLY A 106 36.81 8.78 -10.86
C GLY A 106 36.54 9.84 -11.95
N LEU A 107 35.40 9.79 -12.64
CA LEU A 107 34.96 10.88 -13.52
C LEU A 107 34.58 12.11 -12.68
N LYS A 108 35.15 13.28 -13.02
CA LYS A 108 35.02 14.52 -12.24
C LYS A 108 33.55 14.87 -11.98
N LYS A 109 33.27 15.07 -10.69
CA LYS A 109 31.97 15.12 -10.04
C LYS A 109 31.51 16.57 -9.97
N GLY A 110 30.68 16.99 -10.92
CA GLY A 110 29.94 18.24 -10.76
C GLY A 110 29.08 18.21 -9.48
N PRO A 111 28.59 19.37 -9.01
CA PRO A 111 27.76 19.42 -7.82
C PRO A 111 26.54 18.52 -7.97
N ILE A 112 26.24 17.78 -6.90
CA ILE A 112 24.98 17.04 -6.76
C ILE A 112 24.04 17.84 -5.86
N PHE A 113 22.79 17.95 -6.28
CA PHE A 113 21.71 18.58 -5.53
C PHE A 113 20.86 17.47 -4.92
N LEU A 114 20.62 17.53 -3.61
CA LEU A 114 19.85 16.56 -2.86
C LEU A 114 18.62 17.24 -2.27
N LEU A 115 17.43 16.64 -2.39
CA LEU A 115 16.26 17.09 -1.63
C LEU A 115 16.20 16.34 -0.30
N VAL A 116 16.38 17.07 0.80
CA VAL A 116 16.44 16.52 2.15
C VAL A 116 15.33 17.12 3.01
N HIS A 117 14.50 16.25 3.58
CA HIS A 117 13.48 16.68 4.51
C HIS A 117 14.06 16.99 5.91
N PRO A 118 13.63 18.06 6.60
CA PRO A 118 14.12 18.45 7.92
C PRO A 118 14.06 17.33 8.96
N LYS A 119 13.04 16.47 8.91
CA LYS A 119 12.93 15.30 9.81
C LYS A 119 14.11 14.31 9.71
N GLU A 120 14.85 14.32 8.62
CA GLU A 120 16.04 13.49 8.41
C GLU A 120 17.32 14.12 8.96
N ARG A 121 17.27 15.37 9.47
CA ARG A 121 18.41 16.08 10.08
C ARG A 121 18.34 16.14 11.61
N ARG A 122 17.56 15.26 12.24
CA ARG A 122 17.49 15.15 13.72
C ARG A 122 18.83 14.70 14.31
N GLU A 123 19.03 14.98 15.59
CA GLU A 123 20.23 14.61 16.33
C GLU A 123 20.54 13.10 16.21
N GLY A 124 21.81 12.75 16.01
CA GLY A 124 22.26 11.37 15.81
C GLY A 124 22.13 10.82 14.38
N LYS A 125 21.65 11.61 13.41
CA LYS A 125 21.70 11.30 11.97
C LYS A 125 22.95 11.86 11.28
N GLY A 126 23.24 11.34 10.10
CA GLY A 126 24.38 11.76 9.27
C GLY A 126 25.66 10.99 9.57
N THR A 127 25.60 9.92 10.36
CA THR A 127 26.72 8.98 10.54
C THR A 127 26.68 7.90 9.47
N ARG A 128 27.76 7.11 9.35
CA ARG A 128 27.81 5.98 8.41
C ARG A 128 26.68 4.97 8.68
N ASP A 129 26.42 4.68 9.95
CA ASP A 129 25.42 3.69 10.36
C ASP A 129 23.99 4.26 10.35
N ASN A 130 23.84 5.58 10.41
CA ASN A 130 22.56 6.26 10.38
C ASN A 130 22.60 7.48 9.43
N PRO A 131 22.73 7.25 8.12
CA PRO A 131 22.89 8.33 7.15
C PRO A 131 21.59 9.12 6.96
N ILE A 132 21.72 10.37 6.51
CA ILE A 132 20.59 11.20 6.11
C ILE A 132 19.96 10.59 4.86
N ARG A 133 18.66 10.27 4.91
CA ARG A 133 17.97 9.65 3.78
C ARG A 133 17.61 10.70 2.72
N VAL A 134 17.82 10.34 1.47
CA VAL A 134 17.57 11.19 0.31
C VAL A 134 16.83 10.39 -0.76
N PHE A 135 15.72 10.95 -1.25
CA PHE A 135 14.85 10.29 -2.23
C PHE A 135 14.76 11.06 -3.56
N ASN A 136 15.45 12.18 -3.69
CA ASN A 136 15.62 12.89 -4.95
C ASN A 136 17.00 13.53 -5.03
N TYR A 137 17.61 13.44 -6.20
CA TYR A 137 18.84 14.14 -6.50
C TYR A 137 18.94 14.51 -7.99
N GLY A 138 19.77 15.50 -8.27
CA GLY A 138 20.11 15.94 -9.62
C GLY A 138 21.57 16.35 -9.73
N PHE A 139 22.06 16.47 -10.96
CA PHE A 139 23.39 16.98 -11.25
C PHE A 139 23.30 18.40 -11.82
N ALA A 140 24.32 19.22 -11.57
CA ALA A 140 24.43 20.52 -12.24
C ALA A 140 24.53 20.35 -13.77
N PRO A 141 23.85 21.19 -14.58
CA PRO A 141 23.16 22.44 -14.20
C PRO A 141 21.62 22.29 -13.98
N LYS A 142 21.18 21.29 -13.21
CA LYS A 142 19.78 20.93 -12.87
C LYS A 142 19.14 19.89 -13.79
N GLU A 143 19.95 18.98 -14.34
CA GLU A 143 19.43 17.72 -14.82
C GLU A 143 19.13 16.85 -13.59
N TYR A 144 17.92 17.03 -13.07
CA TYR A 144 17.35 16.05 -12.15
C TYR A 144 17.34 14.72 -12.89
N VAL A 145 18.07 13.74 -12.36
CA VAL A 145 17.99 12.37 -12.87
C VAL A 145 16.54 11.88 -12.71
N TRP A 146 15.81 12.40 -11.70
CA TRP A 146 14.44 12.02 -11.40
C TRP A 146 13.45 13.18 -11.54
N ASP A 147 12.47 12.98 -12.42
CA ASP A 147 11.28 13.80 -12.47
C ASP A 147 10.48 13.73 -11.14
N GLY A 148 9.59 14.71 -10.93
CA GLY A 148 8.77 14.78 -9.72
C GLY A 148 7.90 13.53 -9.47
N VAL A 149 7.61 12.76 -10.53
CA VAL A 149 6.86 11.50 -10.49
C VAL A 149 7.71 10.35 -9.93
N SER A 150 8.97 10.25 -10.34
CA SER A 150 9.91 9.24 -9.83
C SER A 150 10.27 9.52 -8.37
N TYR A 151 10.41 10.80 -8.03
CA TYR A 151 10.50 11.22 -6.63
C TYR A 151 9.26 10.82 -5.82
N ASP A 152 8.05 11.01 -6.38
CA ASP A 152 6.81 10.56 -5.75
C ASP A 152 6.81 9.08 -5.44
N ASN A 153 7.21 8.27 -6.41
CA ASN A 153 7.22 6.83 -6.26
C ASN A 153 8.28 6.37 -5.23
N ASN A 154 9.46 6.98 -5.19
CA ASN A 154 10.48 6.64 -4.19
C ASN A 154 10.03 6.98 -2.76
N VAL A 155 9.51 8.20 -2.55
CA VAL A 155 8.97 8.61 -1.24
C VAL A 155 7.79 7.73 -0.86
N LYS A 156 6.87 7.46 -1.79
CA LYS A 156 5.74 6.54 -1.57
C LYS A 156 6.23 5.16 -1.18
N LYS A 157 7.15 4.53 -1.91
CA LYS A 157 7.61 3.17 -1.58
C LYS A 157 8.33 3.11 -0.23
N ASP A 158 9.14 4.12 0.12
CA ASP A 158 9.80 4.17 1.43
C ASP A 158 8.80 4.36 2.58
N PHE A 159 7.91 5.35 2.49
CA PHE A 159 6.96 5.64 3.58
C PHE A 159 5.75 4.73 3.61
N ALA A 160 5.30 4.22 2.46
CA ALA A 160 4.33 3.15 2.39
C ALA A 160 4.89 1.97 3.16
N SER A 161 6.15 1.57 2.95
CA SER A 161 6.74 0.48 3.72
C SER A 161 6.87 0.74 5.22
N TYR A 162 7.08 1.97 5.71
CA TYR A 162 7.10 2.22 7.17
C TYR A 162 5.69 2.22 7.79
N THR A 163 4.68 2.58 6.99
CA THR A 163 3.27 2.54 7.39
C THR A 163 2.69 1.11 7.21
N ILE A 164 3.23 0.35 6.24
CA ILE A 164 2.89 -1.02 5.86
C ILE A 164 3.77 -2.06 6.61
N MET A 165 4.89 -1.68 7.21
CA MET A 165 5.68 -2.59 8.07
C MET A 165 5.07 -2.79 9.45
N GLN A 166 4.05 -2.00 9.82
CA GLN A 166 3.06 -2.43 10.82
C GLN A 166 1.85 -3.16 10.20
N SER A 167 1.70 -3.16 8.87
CA SER A 167 0.57 -3.73 8.15
C SER A 167 0.72 -5.18 7.73
N GLY A 168 1.80 -5.92 8.00
CA GLY A 168 1.72 -7.39 7.85
C GLY A 168 0.47 -7.94 8.56
N LYS A 169 0.21 -7.45 9.78
CA LYS A 169 -1.03 -7.72 10.52
C LYS A 169 -2.29 -7.07 9.94
N PHE A 170 -2.18 -5.93 9.27
CA PHE A 170 -3.34 -5.22 8.73
C PHE A 170 -3.76 -5.75 7.36
N ASP A 171 -2.83 -6.07 6.47
CA ASP A 171 -3.09 -6.76 5.20
C ASP A 171 -3.61 -8.17 5.50
N ASP A 172 -2.97 -8.89 6.43
CA ASP A 172 -3.52 -10.17 6.93
C ASP A 172 -4.90 -9.96 7.55
N TRP A 173 -5.12 -8.90 8.34
CA TRP A 173 -6.43 -8.62 8.93
C TRP A 173 -7.47 -8.26 7.88
N VAL A 174 -7.14 -7.47 6.86
CA VAL A 174 -8.04 -7.10 5.74
C VAL A 174 -8.36 -8.34 4.91
N TYR A 175 -7.36 -9.14 4.54
CA TYR A 175 -7.58 -10.41 3.83
C TYR A 175 -8.42 -11.38 4.66
N ASN A 176 -8.09 -11.58 5.94
CA ASN A 176 -8.81 -12.50 6.82
C ASN A 176 -10.22 -12.02 7.12
N SER A 177 -10.44 -10.73 7.34
CA SER A 177 -11.77 -10.19 7.58
C SER A 177 -12.62 -10.19 6.31
N LEU A 178 -12.03 -9.93 5.13
CA LEU A 178 -12.74 -10.04 3.84
C LEU A 178 -13.13 -11.49 3.57
N PHE A 179 -12.21 -12.42 3.78
CA PHE A 179 -12.46 -13.85 3.65
C PHE A 179 -13.54 -14.33 4.63
N ALA A 180 -13.48 -13.90 5.89
CA ALA A 180 -14.50 -14.21 6.89
C ALA A 180 -15.87 -13.64 6.50
N PHE A 181 -15.92 -12.40 6.00
CA PHE A 181 -17.16 -11.77 5.55
C PHE A 181 -17.78 -12.51 4.35
N LEU A 182 -16.97 -12.82 3.33
CA LEU A 182 -17.41 -13.61 2.17
C LEU A 182 -17.89 -15.01 2.58
N SER A 183 -17.21 -15.63 3.54
CA SER A 183 -17.61 -16.93 4.10
C SER A 183 -18.96 -16.84 4.82
N ILE A 184 -19.18 -15.82 5.65
CA ILE A 184 -20.47 -15.59 6.32
C ILE A 184 -21.59 -15.37 5.29
N LEU A 185 -21.34 -14.56 4.25
CA LEU A 185 -22.31 -14.35 3.17
C LEU A 185 -22.65 -15.66 2.44
N PHE A 186 -21.63 -16.48 2.15
CA PHE A 186 -21.81 -17.79 1.54
C PHE A 186 -22.65 -18.72 2.42
N PHE A 187 -22.36 -18.83 3.72
CA PHE A 187 -23.14 -19.66 4.65
C PHE A 187 -24.58 -19.18 4.79
N VAL A 188 -24.81 -17.85 4.87
CA VAL A 188 -26.15 -17.27 4.91
C VAL A 188 -26.92 -17.61 3.63
N PHE A 189 -26.28 -17.47 2.46
CA PHE A 189 -26.88 -17.83 1.18
C PHE A 189 -27.28 -19.31 1.11
N VAL A 190 -26.36 -20.22 1.47
CA VAL A 190 -26.62 -21.68 1.50
C VAL A 190 -27.76 -22.01 2.46
N PHE A 191 -27.78 -21.40 3.65
CA PHE A 191 -28.84 -21.62 4.63
C PHE A 191 -30.22 -21.15 4.12
N LEU A 192 -30.29 -19.98 3.50
CA LEU A 192 -31.52 -19.45 2.90
C LEU A 192 -32.02 -20.33 1.75
N MET A 193 -31.11 -20.81 0.89
CA MET A 193 -31.43 -21.76 -0.18
C MET A 193 -31.95 -23.09 0.37
N SER A 194 -31.35 -23.62 1.44
CA SER A 194 -31.81 -24.86 2.09
C SER A 194 -33.21 -24.71 2.70
N LYS A 195 -33.53 -23.56 3.31
CA LYS A 195 -34.86 -23.26 3.84
C LYS A 195 -35.90 -23.12 2.74
N LYS A 196 -35.56 -22.46 1.63
CA LYS A 196 -36.43 -22.39 0.44
C LYS A 196 -36.68 -23.77 -0.14
N ALA A 197 -35.64 -24.61 -0.27
CA ALA A 197 -35.78 -25.99 -0.75
C ALA A 197 -36.66 -26.86 0.17
N LYS A 198 -36.53 -26.73 1.50
CA LYS A 198 -37.41 -27.43 2.47
C LYS A 198 -38.86 -26.96 2.37
N ARG A 199 -39.11 -25.65 2.24
CA ARG A 199 -40.47 -25.11 2.01
C ARG A 199 -41.06 -25.62 0.69
N PHE A 200 -40.27 -25.67 -0.38
CA PHE A 200 -40.71 -26.16 -1.67
C PHE A 200 -41.04 -27.66 -1.65
N LYS A 201 -40.22 -28.49 -0.99
CA LYS A 201 -40.55 -29.90 -0.75
C LYS A 201 -41.86 -30.06 0.03
N LYS A 202 -42.03 -29.34 1.15
CA LYS A 202 -43.25 -29.43 1.97
C LYS A 202 -44.51 -29.02 1.19
N PHE A 203 -44.41 -27.99 0.34
CA PHE A 203 -45.52 -27.56 -0.53
C PHE A 203 -45.85 -28.60 -1.62
N ARG A 204 -44.84 -29.23 -2.23
CA ARG A 204 -45.04 -30.25 -3.28
C ARG A 204 -45.60 -31.57 -2.74
N PHE A 205 -45.17 -31.99 -1.55
CA PHE A 205 -45.67 -33.22 -0.93
C PHE A 205 -47.03 -33.04 -0.26
N GLY A 206 -47.28 -31.90 0.41
CA GLY A 206 -48.61 -31.61 0.98
C GLY A 206 -49.72 -31.47 -0.07
N LYS A 207 -49.40 -31.01 -1.30
CA LYS A 207 -50.36 -31.01 -2.42
C LYS A 207 -50.70 -32.41 -2.92
N LYS A 208 -49.77 -33.36 -2.86
CA LYS A 208 -50.00 -34.74 -3.32
C LYS A 208 -50.87 -35.53 -2.35
N GLU A 209 -50.78 -35.28 -1.04
CA GLU A 209 -51.68 -35.90 -0.05
C GLU A 209 -53.12 -35.41 -0.25
N GLN A 210 -53.35 -34.10 -0.44
CA GLN A 210 -54.69 -33.56 -0.71
C GLN A 210 -55.32 -34.03 -2.04
N GLU A 211 -54.51 -34.33 -3.06
CA GLU A 211 -55.02 -34.88 -4.34
C GLU A 211 -55.41 -36.36 -4.23
N ASN A 212 -54.80 -37.12 -3.31
CA ASN A 212 -55.13 -38.52 -3.08
C ASN A 212 -56.36 -38.67 -2.16
N ASP A 213 -56.52 -37.80 -1.16
CA ASP A 213 -57.69 -37.83 -0.27
C ASP A 213 -58.99 -37.41 -0.98
N ASN A 214 -58.90 -36.62 -2.05
CA ASN A 214 -60.06 -36.23 -2.88
C ASN A 214 -60.44 -37.26 -3.97
N LYS A 215 -59.72 -38.39 -4.06
CA LYS A 215 -59.97 -39.47 -5.04
C LYS A 215 -60.49 -40.77 -4.42
N VAL A 216 -60.81 -40.77 -3.12
CA VAL A 216 -61.44 -41.89 -2.41
C VAL A 216 -62.92 -41.61 -2.17
#